data_AF-A0A402A729-F1
#
_entry.id   AF-A0A402A729-F1
#
_cell.length_a   1.000
_cell.length_b   1.000
_cell.length_c   1.000
_cell.angle_alpha   90.00
_cell.angle_beta   90.00
_cell.angle_gamma   90.00
#
_symmetry.space_group_name_H-M   'P 1'
#
loop_
_entity.id
_entity.type
_entity.pdbx_description
1 polymer ?
#
loop_
_entity_poly.entity_id
_entity_poly.type
_entity_poly.pdbx_seq_one_letter_code
_entity_poly.pdbx_strand_id
1 'polypeptide(L)'
;MHILQIPNTNAFANRNGYKPRYIIIHGTAGGSNAEAIAQYFKSTEGSSNPVSAHYVIGQDGEVVQCNSENDGAYANGVFSAGHDPWWNTSINPNNVTISIEHCKPAEDNSNVLTDAQKASSFQLITEICQRWNIPTRWADGDGGITGHFSIDPVNRSRCPGPYPWDELFAALTSTQKGNSSMVPNGWHDDGTTLTDKNGATFTGAVRTTILASNWDSNNTYIGARRLDQPGHGVLLEDGRWGSGDILFFASSAIAVAWHPDPALTGGQSLTNDTIIVPIGNELLWAHDIITANNRQIIDLQTQLNQANTHATDLQNQITALQQQLSQAQQTNGGLTQQQQQDLKSKIATLVSDAQALQAEFIK
;
A
#
# COMPACT_ATOMS: atom_id res chain seq x y z
N MET A 1 2.82 -5.77 -8.35
CA MET A 1 3.42 -4.95 -9.43
C MET A 1 3.77 -3.56 -8.90
N HIS A 2 4.81 -2.89 -9.41
CA HIS A 2 5.02 -1.46 -9.14
C HIS A 2 4.11 -0.62 -10.04
N ILE A 3 3.28 0.26 -9.45
CA ILE A 3 2.32 1.10 -10.18
C ILE A 3 2.56 2.56 -9.81
N LEU A 4 2.92 3.37 -10.80
CA LEU A 4 3.08 4.82 -10.64
C LEU A 4 1.69 5.48 -10.53
N GLN A 5 1.56 6.49 -9.67
CA GLN A 5 0.28 7.17 -9.44
C GLN A 5 0.32 8.57 -10.05
N ILE A 6 -0.55 8.83 -11.03
CA ILE A 6 -0.76 10.16 -11.61
C ILE A 6 -2.27 10.43 -11.61
N PRO A 7 -2.86 10.72 -10.43
CA PRO A 7 -4.29 10.85 -10.29
C PRO A 7 -4.82 12.10 -11.01
N ASN A 8 -6.03 11.95 -11.56
CA ASN A 8 -6.87 13.03 -12.10
C ASN A 8 -8.32 12.90 -11.59
N THR A 9 -9.09 13.95 -11.79
CA THR A 9 -10.47 14.18 -11.33
C THR A 9 -11.51 13.95 -12.42
N ASN A 10 -11.11 13.52 -13.61
CA ASN A 10 -12.01 13.13 -14.70
C ASN A 10 -12.64 11.77 -14.37
N ALA A 11 -13.61 11.75 -13.45
CA ALA A 11 -14.20 10.53 -12.94
C ALA A 11 -15.66 10.71 -12.52
N PHE A 12 -16.44 9.64 -12.69
CA PHE A 12 -17.75 9.46 -12.08
C PHE A 12 -17.55 8.97 -10.64
N ALA A 13 -17.72 9.89 -9.69
CA ALA A 13 -17.51 9.62 -8.28
C ALA A 13 -18.33 8.41 -7.78
N ASN A 14 -17.67 7.51 -7.05
CA ASN A 14 -18.25 6.30 -6.47
C ASN A 14 -19.02 5.42 -7.46
N ARG A 15 -18.71 5.53 -8.77
CA ARG A 15 -19.42 4.82 -9.86
C ARG A 15 -20.94 4.96 -9.79
N ASN A 16 -21.47 6.04 -9.22
CA ASN A 16 -22.90 6.20 -8.90
C ASN A 16 -23.52 4.99 -8.15
N GLY A 17 -22.76 4.32 -7.27
CA GLY A 17 -23.20 3.17 -6.48
C GLY A 17 -23.09 1.81 -7.17
N TYR A 18 -22.61 1.75 -8.41
CA TYR A 18 -22.36 0.49 -9.11
C TYR A 18 -20.99 -0.10 -8.74
N LYS A 19 -20.83 -1.41 -9.02
CA LYS A 19 -19.55 -2.12 -8.94
C LYS A 19 -19.03 -2.41 -10.35
N PRO A 20 -17.70 -2.41 -10.57
CA PRO A 20 -17.15 -2.86 -11.84
C PRO A 20 -17.44 -4.35 -12.05
N ARG A 21 -17.90 -4.67 -13.25
CA ARG A 21 -18.21 -6.02 -13.73
C ARG A 21 -17.40 -6.41 -14.95
N TYR A 22 -16.78 -5.41 -15.57
CA TYR A 22 -16.10 -5.55 -16.85
C TYR A 22 -14.72 -4.90 -16.81
N ILE A 23 -13.78 -5.48 -17.53
CA ILE A 23 -12.53 -4.81 -17.91
C ILE A 23 -12.63 -4.47 -19.39
N ILE A 24 -12.40 -3.20 -19.73
CA ILE A 24 -12.36 -2.72 -21.11
C ILE A 24 -10.91 -2.43 -21.48
N ILE A 25 -10.45 -3.12 -22.52
CA ILE A 25 -9.12 -2.95 -23.09
C ILE A 25 -9.17 -1.88 -24.17
N HIS A 26 -8.32 -0.88 -24.03
CA HIS A 26 -8.16 0.22 -24.96
C HIS A 26 -6.73 0.25 -25.54
N GLY A 27 -6.61 0.90 -26.69
CA GLY A 27 -5.33 1.28 -27.29
C GLY A 27 -5.34 2.78 -27.54
N THR A 28 -4.28 3.46 -27.15
CA THR A 28 -4.24 4.93 -27.10
C THR A 28 -4.28 5.61 -28.47
N ALA A 29 -4.03 4.85 -29.56
CA ALA A 29 -3.95 5.38 -30.93
C ALA A 29 -3.04 6.64 -31.02
N GLY A 30 -1.88 6.55 -30.38
CA GLY A 30 -0.91 7.64 -30.26
C GLY A 30 -0.12 7.53 -28.95
N GLY A 31 1.16 7.93 -29.00
CA GLY A 31 2.04 7.91 -27.83
C GLY A 31 2.58 6.53 -27.45
N SER A 32 3.66 6.53 -26.65
CA SER A 32 4.40 5.32 -26.27
C SER A 32 4.70 5.20 -24.78
N ASN A 33 4.62 6.31 -24.02
CA ASN A 33 4.99 6.39 -22.62
C ASN A 33 3.75 6.57 -21.74
N ALA A 34 3.61 5.74 -20.70
CA ALA A 34 2.43 5.72 -19.84
C ALA A 34 2.23 7.03 -19.08
N GLU A 35 3.31 7.57 -18.50
CA GLU A 35 3.29 8.82 -17.77
C GLU A 35 2.81 9.98 -18.65
N ALA A 36 3.32 10.12 -19.87
CA ALA A 36 2.92 11.18 -20.78
C ALA A 36 1.42 11.13 -21.11
N ILE A 37 0.86 9.93 -21.32
CA ILE A 37 -0.58 9.75 -21.55
C ILE A 37 -1.39 10.06 -20.28
N ALA A 38 -0.91 9.65 -19.11
CA ALA A 38 -1.56 9.98 -17.84
C ALA A 38 -1.56 11.49 -17.56
N GLN A 39 -0.45 12.18 -17.85
CA GLN A 39 -0.36 13.64 -17.77
C GLN A 39 -1.28 14.32 -18.79
N TYR A 40 -1.44 13.74 -19.98
CA TYR A 40 -2.43 14.22 -20.94
C TYR A 40 -3.85 14.14 -20.37
N PHE A 41 -4.26 13.00 -19.80
CA PHE A 41 -5.58 12.88 -19.15
C PHE A 41 -5.79 13.94 -18.09
N LYS A 42 -4.79 14.13 -17.22
CA LYS A 42 -4.82 15.18 -16.20
C LYS A 42 -4.94 16.59 -16.79
N SER A 43 -4.30 16.88 -17.92
CA SER A 43 -4.39 18.21 -18.55
C SER A 43 -5.77 18.51 -19.14
N THR A 44 -6.65 17.49 -19.31
CA THR A 44 -8.02 17.68 -19.78
C THR A 44 -9.03 17.97 -18.67
N GLU A 45 -8.60 18.02 -17.39
CA GLU A 45 -9.45 18.39 -16.27
C GLU A 45 -10.09 19.77 -16.46
N GLY A 46 -11.40 19.88 -16.21
CA GLY A 46 -12.15 21.12 -16.37
C GLY A 46 -12.32 21.60 -17.83
N SER A 47 -11.83 20.82 -18.81
CA SER A 47 -12.05 21.12 -20.23
C SER A 47 -13.47 20.78 -20.67
N SER A 48 -13.83 21.16 -21.90
CA SER A 48 -15.12 20.80 -22.51
C SER A 48 -15.22 19.34 -22.96
N ASN A 49 -14.10 18.60 -22.97
CA ASN A 49 -14.07 17.18 -23.35
C ASN A 49 -13.03 16.42 -22.50
N PRO A 50 -13.30 16.25 -21.18
CA PRO A 50 -12.38 15.55 -20.28
C PRO A 50 -12.35 14.05 -20.60
N VAL A 51 -11.15 13.47 -20.57
CA VAL A 51 -10.93 12.04 -20.81
C VAL A 51 -10.00 11.45 -19.76
N SER A 52 -10.18 10.16 -19.48
CA SER A 52 -9.34 9.41 -18.56
C SER A 52 -9.51 7.90 -18.72
N ALA A 53 -8.63 7.13 -18.09
CA ALA A 53 -8.75 5.68 -17.89
C ALA A 53 -8.30 5.34 -16.47
N HIS A 54 -8.56 4.12 -15.99
CA HIS A 54 -8.09 3.73 -14.65
C HIS A 54 -6.58 3.51 -14.67
N TYR A 55 -6.09 2.86 -15.73
CA TYR A 55 -4.69 2.52 -15.91
C TYR A 55 -4.21 2.83 -17.32
N VAL A 56 -2.92 3.12 -17.45
CA VAL A 56 -2.19 3.21 -18.72
C VAL A 56 -0.96 2.29 -18.65
N ILE A 57 -0.68 1.55 -19.72
CA ILE A 57 0.48 0.68 -19.85
C ILE A 57 1.38 1.14 -20.99
N GLY A 58 2.60 1.55 -20.65
CA GLY A 58 3.62 2.06 -21.56
C GLY A 58 4.26 0.95 -22.38
N GLN A 59 4.89 1.27 -23.50
CA GLN A 59 5.57 0.29 -24.38
C GLN A 59 6.67 -0.53 -23.66
N ASP A 60 7.21 -0.01 -22.57
CA ASP A 60 8.20 -0.61 -21.68
C ASP A 60 7.58 -1.45 -20.55
N GLY A 61 6.25 -1.54 -20.47
CA GLY A 61 5.53 -2.24 -19.41
C GLY A 61 5.30 -1.42 -18.14
N GLU A 62 5.70 -0.14 -18.10
CA GLU A 62 5.35 0.73 -16.97
C GLU A 62 3.82 0.87 -16.87
N VAL A 63 3.30 0.74 -15.65
CA VAL A 63 1.87 0.90 -15.35
C VAL A 63 1.66 2.16 -14.53
N VAL A 64 0.82 3.04 -15.04
CA VAL A 64 0.38 4.25 -14.36
C VAL A 64 -1.10 4.14 -14.02
N GLN A 65 -1.46 4.37 -12.76
CA GLN A 65 -2.86 4.51 -12.33
C GLN A 65 -3.26 5.98 -12.34
N CYS A 66 -4.39 6.27 -13.00
CA CYS A 66 -4.89 7.62 -13.22
C CYS A 66 -6.21 7.90 -12.50
N ASN A 67 -7.04 6.87 -12.27
CA ASN A 67 -8.24 6.97 -11.45
C ASN A 67 -8.34 5.80 -10.47
N SER A 68 -8.97 6.05 -9.33
CA SER A 68 -9.30 5.01 -8.36
C SER A 68 -10.25 3.98 -8.99
N GLU A 69 -10.07 2.70 -8.67
CA GLU A 69 -11.03 1.65 -9.07
C GLU A 69 -12.39 1.82 -8.37
N ASN A 70 -12.53 2.67 -7.35
CA ASN A 70 -13.83 2.99 -6.75
C ASN A 70 -14.65 4.02 -7.54
N ASP A 71 -14.02 4.71 -8.49
CA ASP A 71 -14.65 5.70 -9.37
C ASP A 71 -14.77 5.16 -10.80
N GLY A 72 -15.63 5.74 -11.62
CA GLY A 72 -15.74 5.40 -13.04
C GLY A 72 -14.94 6.36 -13.92
N ALA A 73 -13.87 5.89 -14.59
CA ALA A 73 -13.10 6.73 -15.53
C ALA A 73 -13.91 7.15 -16.77
N TYR A 74 -13.58 8.27 -17.39
CA TYR A 74 -14.24 8.82 -18.59
C TYR A 74 -13.68 8.20 -19.89
N ALA A 75 -13.66 6.87 -19.99
CA ALA A 75 -12.95 6.16 -21.05
C ALA A 75 -13.87 5.65 -22.18
N ASN A 76 -15.12 5.29 -21.88
CA ASN A 76 -15.93 4.49 -22.80
C ASN A 76 -16.89 5.29 -23.67
N GLY A 77 -17.23 6.53 -23.28
CA GLY A 77 -18.27 7.31 -23.95
C GLY A 77 -19.67 6.71 -23.77
N VAL A 78 -20.46 6.71 -24.85
CA VAL A 78 -21.85 6.22 -24.91
C VAL A 78 -21.97 5.03 -25.85
N PHE A 79 -23.02 4.22 -25.67
CA PHE A 79 -23.31 3.11 -26.58
C PHE A 79 -23.64 3.60 -27.99
N SER A 80 -23.11 2.91 -29.02
CA SER A 80 -23.49 3.15 -30.42
C SER A 80 -24.24 1.97 -31.03
N ALA A 81 -24.82 2.18 -32.21
CA ALA A 81 -25.61 1.17 -32.88
C ALA A 81 -24.80 -0.11 -33.12
N GLY A 82 -25.35 -1.26 -32.73
CA GLY A 82 -24.69 -2.55 -32.87
C GLY A 82 -23.78 -2.93 -31.71
N HIS A 83 -23.75 -2.15 -30.61
CA HIS A 83 -23.11 -2.57 -29.36
C HIS A 83 -23.59 -3.96 -28.94
N ASP A 84 -22.76 -4.68 -28.18
CA ASP A 84 -23.12 -6.04 -27.76
C ASP A 84 -24.46 -6.05 -26.98
N PRO A 85 -25.37 -7.00 -27.26
CA PRO A 85 -26.76 -6.94 -26.81
C PRO A 85 -26.94 -7.18 -25.32
N TRP A 86 -25.91 -7.68 -24.63
CA TRP A 86 -25.94 -7.97 -23.20
C TRP A 86 -25.63 -6.75 -22.33
N TRP A 87 -25.24 -5.62 -22.93
CA TRP A 87 -25.11 -4.35 -22.21
C TRP A 87 -26.48 -3.85 -21.74
N ASN A 88 -26.58 -3.49 -20.46
CA ASN A 88 -27.72 -2.72 -19.97
C ASN A 88 -27.54 -1.23 -20.35
N THR A 89 -28.19 -0.82 -21.42
CA THR A 89 -28.10 0.56 -21.97
C THR A 89 -28.70 1.63 -21.07
N SER A 90 -29.41 1.26 -20.00
CA SER A 90 -29.88 2.21 -18.97
C SER A 90 -28.79 2.61 -17.98
N ILE A 91 -27.61 1.96 -18.00
CA ILE A 91 -26.48 2.22 -17.11
C ILE A 91 -25.36 2.87 -17.93
N ASN A 92 -24.78 3.96 -17.42
CA ASN A 92 -23.56 4.52 -18.01
C ASN A 92 -22.43 3.47 -17.93
N PRO A 93 -21.84 3.04 -19.06
CA PRO A 93 -20.88 1.93 -19.08
C PRO A 93 -19.67 2.22 -18.19
N ASN A 94 -19.24 3.48 -18.09
CA ASN A 94 -18.10 3.89 -17.25
C ASN A 94 -18.26 3.52 -15.76
N ASN A 95 -19.50 3.41 -15.26
CA ASN A 95 -19.76 3.05 -13.87
C ASN A 95 -19.56 1.55 -13.59
N VAL A 96 -19.63 0.69 -14.61
CA VAL A 96 -19.53 -0.78 -14.46
C VAL A 96 -18.25 -1.36 -15.06
N THR A 97 -17.31 -0.52 -15.48
CA THR A 97 -16.07 -0.94 -16.15
C THR A 97 -14.82 -0.43 -15.43
N ILE A 98 -13.75 -1.21 -15.49
CA ILE A 98 -12.37 -0.75 -15.31
C ILE A 98 -11.72 -0.68 -16.71
N SER A 99 -11.16 0.48 -17.05
CA SER A 99 -10.59 0.76 -18.38
C SER A 99 -9.07 0.83 -18.31
N ILE A 100 -8.41 0.08 -19.19
CA ILE A 100 -6.95 -0.01 -19.29
C ILE A 100 -6.51 0.41 -20.69
N GLU A 101 -5.75 1.50 -20.76
CA GLU A 101 -5.16 2.01 -21.99
C GLU A 101 -3.79 1.38 -22.24
N HIS A 102 -3.57 0.84 -23.43
CA HIS A 102 -2.26 0.35 -23.85
C HIS A 102 -1.66 1.34 -24.83
N CYS A 103 -0.50 1.90 -24.50
CA CYS A 103 0.18 2.84 -25.38
C CYS A 103 0.45 2.17 -26.73
N LYS A 104 -0.11 2.72 -27.81
CA LYS A 104 0.08 2.25 -29.19
C LYS A 104 0.47 3.44 -30.07
N PRO A 105 1.72 3.53 -30.54
CA PRO A 105 2.19 4.71 -31.26
C PRO A 105 1.43 5.08 -32.54
N ALA A 106 0.87 4.09 -33.25
CA ALA A 106 0.13 4.28 -34.49
C ALA A 106 -1.31 4.76 -34.21
N GLU A 107 -1.71 5.81 -34.91
CA GLU A 107 -3.03 6.47 -34.76
C GLU A 107 -4.22 5.59 -35.20
N ASP A 108 -3.97 4.49 -35.90
CA ASP A 108 -4.99 3.55 -36.34
C ASP A 108 -5.12 2.31 -35.44
N ASN A 109 -4.42 2.29 -34.29
CA ASN A 109 -4.33 1.19 -33.34
C ASN A 109 -3.73 -0.12 -33.91
N SER A 110 -3.01 -0.07 -35.03
CA SER A 110 -2.46 -1.26 -35.69
C SER A 110 -1.28 -1.93 -34.98
N ASN A 111 -0.64 -1.29 -34.00
CA ASN A 111 0.49 -1.91 -33.29
C ASN A 111 0.06 -3.15 -32.50
N VAL A 112 0.90 -4.18 -32.52
CA VAL A 112 0.86 -5.25 -31.51
C VAL A 112 1.48 -4.76 -30.20
N LEU A 113 1.11 -5.39 -29.08
CA LEU A 113 1.76 -5.09 -27.80
C LEU A 113 3.18 -5.65 -27.74
N THR A 114 4.08 -4.93 -27.07
CA THR A 114 5.41 -5.45 -26.72
C THR A 114 5.30 -6.57 -25.67
N ASP A 115 6.34 -7.38 -25.51
CA ASP A 115 6.34 -8.41 -24.47
C ASP A 115 6.23 -7.83 -23.05
N ALA A 116 6.87 -6.67 -22.81
CA ALA A 116 6.76 -5.98 -21.53
C ALA A 116 5.33 -5.44 -21.29
N GLN A 117 4.68 -4.87 -22.31
CA GLN A 117 3.26 -4.49 -22.23
C GLN A 117 2.35 -5.67 -21.94
N LYS A 118 2.55 -6.79 -22.64
CA LYS A 118 1.75 -8.00 -22.44
C LYS A 118 1.89 -8.53 -21.02
N ALA A 119 3.11 -8.62 -20.51
CA ALA A 119 3.38 -9.10 -19.16
C ALA A 119 2.66 -8.24 -18.11
N SER A 120 2.83 -6.91 -18.17
CA SER A 120 2.15 -5.99 -17.26
C SER A 120 0.63 -6.00 -17.43
N SER A 121 0.13 -6.09 -18.66
CA SER A 121 -1.30 -6.17 -18.95
C SER A 121 -1.93 -7.41 -18.31
N PHE A 122 -1.33 -8.59 -18.50
CA PHE A 122 -1.89 -9.83 -18.00
C PHE A 122 -1.84 -9.90 -16.48
N GLN A 123 -0.73 -9.47 -15.88
CA GLN A 123 -0.63 -9.39 -14.42
C GLN A 123 -1.67 -8.42 -13.86
N LEU A 124 -1.78 -7.20 -14.41
CA LEU A 124 -2.73 -6.20 -13.93
C LEU A 124 -4.19 -6.69 -14.04
N ILE A 125 -4.56 -7.28 -15.19
CA ILE A 125 -5.89 -7.84 -15.41
C ILE A 125 -6.19 -8.96 -14.43
N THR A 126 -5.21 -9.85 -14.16
CA THR A 126 -5.35 -10.92 -13.17
C THR A 126 -5.70 -10.36 -11.79
N GLU A 127 -4.93 -9.37 -11.34
CA GLU A 127 -5.13 -8.77 -10.03
C GLU A 127 -6.47 -7.99 -9.96
N ILE A 128 -6.88 -7.29 -11.01
CA ILE A 128 -8.20 -6.61 -11.08
C ILE A 128 -9.35 -7.63 -11.00
N CYS A 129 -9.27 -8.71 -11.79
CA CYS A 129 -10.26 -9.76 -11.79
C CYS A 129 -10.43 -10.38 -10.40
N GLN A 130 -9.33 -10.60 -9.68
CA GLN A 130 -9.36 -11.11 -8.31
C GLN A 130 -9.99 -10.11 -7.34
N ARG A 131 -9.58 -8.84 -7.37
CA ARG A 131 -10.10 -7.79 -6.47
C ARG A 131 -11.61 -7.60 -6.60
N TRP A 132 -12.12 -7.62 -7.83
CA TRP A 132 -13.52 -7.29 -8.12
C TRP A 132 -14.39 -8.51 -8.47
N ASN A 133 -13.84 -9.72 -8.40
CA ASN A 133 -14.50 -10.94 -8.81
C ASN A 133 -15.07 -10.86 -10.24
N ILE A 134 -14.29 -10.30 -11.17
CA ILE A 134 -14.66 -10.19 -12.59
C ILE A 134 -14.30 -11.50 -13.31
N PRO A 135 -15.23 -12.12 -14.07
CA PRO A 135 -14.95 -13.36 -14.80
C PRO A 135 -13.72 -13.27 -15.72
N THR A 136 -12.81 -14.23 -15.62
CA THR A 136 -11.58 -14.30 -16.43
C THR A 136 -11.81 -14.92 -17.82
N ARG A 137 -12.80 -14.40 -18.53
CA ARG A 137 -13.24 -14.84 -19.86
C ARG A 137 -13.72 -13.65 -20.69
N TRP A 138 -14.03 -13.90 -21.96
CA TRP A 138 -14.78 -12.94 -22.77
C TRP A 138 -16.03 -12.46 -22.05
N ALA A 139 -16.28 -11.16 -22.15
CA ALA A 139 -17.44 -10.52 -21.54
C ALA A 139 -18.76 -11.03 -22.13
N ASP A 140 -19.76 -11.17 -21.25
CA ASP A 140 -21.16 -11.37 -21.59
C ASP A 140 -22.04 -10.64 -20.55
N GLY A 141 -23.33 -10.94 -20.48
CA GLY A 141 -24.25 -10.26 -19.56
C GLY A 141 -23.91 -10.39 -18.07
N ASP A 142 -23.05 -11.33 -17.68
CA ASP A 142 -22.65 -11.56 -16.29
C ASP A 142 -21.36 -10.81 -15.91
N GLY A 143 -20.56 -10.39 -16.87
CA GLY A 143 -19.27 -9.74 -16.65
C GLY A 143 -18.18 -10.29 -17.56
N GLY A 144 -16.97 -9.75 -17.45
CA GLY A 144 -15.78 -10.29 -18.08
C GLY A 144 -14.92 -9.24 -18.78
N ILE A 145 -14.16 -9.67 -19.78
CA ILE A 145 -13.14 -8.83 -20.43
C ILE A 145 -13.49 -8.67 -21.91
N THR A 146 -13.44 -7.44 -22.42
CA THR A 146 -13.65 -7.14 -23.84
C THR A 146 -12.93 -5.86 -24.25
N GLY A 147 -12.98 -5.52 -25.55
CA GLY A 147 -12.46 -4.26 -26.08
C GLY A 147 -13.52 -3.16 -26.13
N HIS A 148 -13.07 -1.92 -26.32
CA HIS A 148 -13.96 -0.75 -26.47
C HIS A 148 -14.95 -0.91 -27.64
N PHE A 149 -14.60 -1.69 -28.67
CA PHE A 149 -15.49 -2.04 -29.77
C PHE A 149 -16.83 -2.67 -29.34
N SER A 150 -16.91 -3.29 -28.16
CA SER A 150 -18.14 -3.91 -27.64
C SER A 150 -19.20 -2.86 -27.27
N ILE A 151 -18.77 -1.66 -26.87
CA ILE A 151 -19.62 -0.55 -26.45
C ILE A 151 -19.91 0.39 -27.62
N ASP A 152 -18.88 0.69 -28.43
CA ASP A 152 -18.99 1.59 -29.58
C ASP A 152 -18.38 0.96 -30.86
N PRO A 153 -19.06 -0.03 -31.46
CA PRO A 153 -18.54 -0.71 -32.66
C PRO A 153 -18.50 0.18 -33.90
N VAL A 154 -19.15 1.36 -33.87
CA VAL A 154 -19.12 2.30 -35.00
C VAL A 154 -17.85 3.14 -34.96
N ASN A 155 -17.62 3.88 -33.85
CA ASN A 155 -16.51 4.83 -33.77
C ASN A 155 -15.25 4.25 -33.12
N ARG A 156 -15.36 3.08 -32.48
CA ARG A 156 -14.26 2.38 -31.78
C ARG A 156 -14.10 0.94 -32.25
N SER A 157 -14.54 0.63 -33.47
CA SER A 157 -14.39 -0.69 -34.13
C SER A 157 -12.98 -1.28 -34.06
N ARG A 158 -11.95 -0.42 -34.06
CA ARG A 158 -10.54 -0.80 -34.04
C ARG A 158 -9.88 -0.67 -32.67
N CYS A 159 -10.61 -0.40 -31.60
CA CYS A 159 -10.04 -0.26 -30.26
C CYS A 159 -10.28 -1.55 -29.46
N PRO A 160 -9.22 -2.26 -28.98
CA PRO A 160 -7.82 -1.80 -28.85
C PRO A 160 -6.91 -2.10 -30.06
N GLY A 161 -7.42 -2.69 -31.14
CA GLY A 161 -6.64 -3.16 -32.27
C GLY A 161 -6.09 -4.56 -31.99
N PRO A 162 -4.96 -4.97 -32.58
CA PRO A 162 -4.36 -6.27 -32.26
C PRO A 162 -4.04 -6.36 -30.76
N TYR A 163 -4.74 -7.26 -30.08
CA TYR A 163 -4.51 -7.57 -28.67
C TYR A 163 -4.48 -9.09 -28.52
N PRO A 164 -3.53 -9.66 -27.75
CA PRO A 164 -3.31 -11.11 -27.69
C PRO A 164 -4.32 -11.80 -26.76
N TRP A 165 -5.59 -11.80 -27.16
CA TRP A 165 -6.71 -12.32 -26.36
C TRP A 165 -6.53 -13.79 -25.95
N ASP A 166 -6.09 -14.65 -26.88
CA ASP A 166 -5.88 -16.07 -26.59
C ASP A 166 -4.75 -16.28 -25.57
N GLU A 167 -3.66 -15.50 -25.67
CA GLU A 167 -2.58 -15.51 -24.69
C GLU A 167 -3.05 -15.00 -23.33
N LEU A 168 -3.86 -13.94 -23.30
CA LEU A 168 -4.46 -13.42 -22.06
C LEU A 168 -5.29 -14.51 -21.39
N PHE A 169 -6.26 -15.11 -22.08
CA PHE A 169 -7.13 -16.12 -21.47
C PHE A 169 -6.37 -17.40 -21.13
N ALA A 170 -5.34 -17.77 -21.89
CA ALA A 170 -4.43 -18.85 -21.52
C ALA A 170 -3.67 -18.53 -20.22
N ALA A 171 -3.16 -17.31 -20.05
CA ALA A 171 -2.48 -16.87 -18.84
C ALA A 171 -3.42 -16.79 -17.63
N LEU A 172 -4.65 -16.31 -17.83
CA LEU A 172 -5.66 -16.27 -16.77
C LEU A 172 -6.11 -17.68 -16.37
N THR A 173 -6.25 -18.60 -17.32
CA THR A 173 -6.62 -19.99 -17.03
C THR A 173 -5.47 -20.82 -16.47
N SER A 174 -4.21 -20.56 -16.84
CA SER A 174 -3.05 -21.21 -16.21
C SER A 174 -2.89 -20.75 -14.76
N THR A 175 -3.21 -19.49 -14.48
CA THR A 175 -3.30 -18.96 -13.11
C THR A 175 -4.45 -19.62 -12.33
N GLN A 176 -5.57 -19.93 -12.97
CA GLN A 176 -6.70 -20.66 -12.36
C GLN A 176 -6.47 -22.17 -12.24
N LYS A 177 -5.69 -22.79 -13.15
CA LYS A 177 -5.25 -24.20 -13.09
C LYS A 177 -4.03 -24.41 -12.19
N GLY A 178 -3.35 -23.34 -11.82
CA GLY A 178 -2.33 -23.27 -10.77
C GLY A 178 -2.90 -23.39 -9.36
N ASN A 179 -4.17 -23.76 -9.20
CA ASN A 179 -4.79 -24.13 -7.93
C ASN A 179 -4.31 -25.51 -7.40
N SER A 180 -3.04 -25.83 -7.69
CA SER A 180 -2.29 -26.94 -7.10
C SER A 180 -1.26 -26.30 -6.16
N SER A 181 -1.58 -26.26 -4.86
CA SER A 181 -0.68 -25.99 -3.73
C SER A 181 0.72 -25.48 -4.12
N MET A 182 0.86 -24.19 -4.41
CA MET A 182 2.17 -23.61 -4.71
C MET A 182 2.85 -23.27 -3.38
N VAL A 183 3.67 -24.20 -2.90
CA VAL A 183 4.63 -23.90 -1.84
C VAL A 183 5.59 -22.81 -2.37
N PRO A 184 5.70 -21.65 -1.71
CA PRO A 184 6.62 -20.60 -2.16
C PRO A 184 8.07 -21.10 -2.28
N ASN A 185 8.87 -20.46 -3.12
CA ASN A 185 10.21 -20.93 -3.44
C ASN A 185 11.11 -20.94 -2.19
N GLY A 186 11.67 -22.11 -1.87
CA GLY A 186 12.49 -22.33 -0.67
C GLY A 186 11.69 -22.54 0.62
N TRP A 187 10.36 -22.61 0.54
CA TRP A 187 9.50 -22.98 1.67
C TRP A 187 9.23 -24.49 1.64
N HIS A 188 8.82 -25.04 2.78
CA HIS A 188 8.50 -26.46 2.93
C HIS A 188 7.10 -26.62 3.53
N ASP A 189 6.26 -27.44 2.91
CA ASP A 189 4.94 -27.77 3.43
C ASP A 189 4.85 -29.26 3.79
N ASP A 190 4.53 -29.56 5.04
CA ASP A 190 4.39 -30.94 5.53
C ASP A 190 2.96 -31.48 5.52
N GLY A 191 2.00 -30.69 4.99
CA GLY A 191 0.58 -31.02 4.97
C GLY A 191 -0.22 -30.43 6.14
N THR A 192 0.45 -30.00 7.22
CA THR A 192 -0.14 -29.37 8.41
C THR A 192 0.46 -28.00 8.69
N THR A 193 1.75 -27.85 8.41
CA THR A 193 2.58 -26.69 8.68
C THR A 193 3.33 -26.32 7.41
N LEU A 194 3.26 -25.04 7.06
CA LEU A 194 4.08 -24.42 6.05
C LEU A 194 5.22 -23.68 6.74
N THR A 195 6.45 -23.90 6.31
CA THR A 195 7.67 -23.32 6.89
C THR A 195 8.38 -22.47 5.84
N ASP A 196 8.70 -21.21 6.16
CA ASP A 196 9.50 -20.38 5.26
C ASP A 196 10.99 -20.74 5.26
N LYS A 197 11.74 -20.14 4.33
CA LYS A 197 13.19 -20.31 4.21
C LYS A 197 13.98 -19.91 5.47
N ASN A 198 13.38 -19.13 6.37
CA ASN A 198 13.98 -18.64 7.61
C ASN A 198 13.49 -19.41 8.86
N GLY A 199 12.61 -20.42 8.70
CA GLY A 199 12.09 -21.26 9.78
C GLY A 199 10.78 -20.78 10.43
N ALA A 200 10.16 -19.70 9.96
CA ALA A 200 8.85 -19.26 10.43
C ALA A 200 7.76 -20.25 9.99
N THR A 201 6.79 -20.53 10.86
CA THR A 201 5.76 -21.55 10.62
C THR A 201 4.36 -20.94 10.49
N PHE A 202 3.58 -21.47 9.56
CA PHE A 202 2.21 -21.06 9.26
C PHE A 202 1.33 -22.30 9.24
N THR A 203 0.22 -22.25 9.97
CA THR A 203 -0.72 -23.37 10.10
C THR A 203 -2.14 -22.92 9.77
N GLY A 204 -3.07 -23.87 9.67
CA GLY A 204 -4.50 -23.60 9.55
C GLY A 204 -4.88 -22.72 8.36
N ALA A 205 -5.63 -21.64 8.64
CA ALA A 205 -6.16 -20.76 7.61
C ALA A 205 -5.05 -19.97 6.89
N VAL A 206 -4.02 -19.51 7.61
CA VAL A 206 -2.88 -18.81 7.01
C VAL A 206 -2.12 -19.70 6.03
N ARG A 207 -1.81 -20.95 6.42
CA ARG A 207 -1.22 -21.95 5.51
C ARG A 207 -2.08 -22.14 4.27
N THR A 208 -3.38 -22.36 4.48
CA THR A 208 -4.33 -22.63 3.38
C THR A 208 -4.38 -21.44 2.42
N THR A 209 -4.42 -20.22 2.95
CA THR A 209 -4.40 -18.98 2.18
C THR A 209 -3.12 -18.86 1.36
N ILE A 210 -1.95 -19.11 1.94
CA ILE A 210 -0.66 -19.03 1.24
C ILE A 210 -0.56 -20.07 0.12
N LEU A 211 -1.02 -21.30 0.35
CA LEU A 211 -0.94 -22.37 -0.65
C LEU A 211 -1.97 -22.23 -1.77
N ALA A 212 -3.08 -21.54 -1.49
CA ALA A 212 -4.13 -21.24 -2.45
C ALA A 212 -3.94 -19.88 -3.14
N SER A 213 -2.95 -19.09 -2.73
CA SER A 213 -2.73 -17.74 -3.25
C SER A 213 -1.72 -17.72 -4.40
N ASN A 214 -2.05 -16.96 -5.44
CA ASN A 214 -1.14 -16.66 -6.55
C ASN A 214 -0.26 -15.43 -6.25
N TRP A 215 0.23 -15.32 -5.02
CA TRP A 215 1.15 -14.25 -4.61
C TRP A 215 2.61 -14.60 -4.96
N ASP A 216 3.51 -13.61 -4.95
CA ASP A 216 4.90 -13.78 -5.40
C ASP A 216 5.58 -15.00 -4.75
N SER A 217 6.00 -15.97 -5.56
CA SER A 217 6.69 -17.16 -5.08
C SER A 217 8.03 -16.87 -4.39
N ASN A 218 8.62 -15.68 -4.57
CA ASN A 218 9.86 -15.26 -3.90
C ASN A 218 9.60 -14.45 -2.62
N ASN A 219 8.34 -14.33 -2.20
CA ASN A 219 7.99 -13.55 -1.05
C ASN A 219 8.65 -14.07 0.23
N THR A 220 8.99 -13.15 1.13
CA THR A 220 9.76 -13.45 2.34
C THR A 220 9.01 -12.92 3.54
N TYR A 221 8.79 -13.76 4.55
CA TYR A 221 8.17 -13.33 5.79
C TYR A 221 9.07 -12.33 6.53
N ILE A 222 8.48 -11.25 6.99
CA ILE A 222 9.16 -10.15 7.69
C ILE A 222 8.82 -10.18 9.18
N GLY A 223 7.56 -10.44 9.52
CA GLY A 223 7.08 -10.41 10.91
C GLY A 223 5.57 -10.35 10.97
N ALA A 224 5.01 -10.36 12.19
CA ALA A 224 3.58 -10.27 12.42
C ALA A 224 3.26 -9.30 13.55
N ARG A 225 2.04 -8.77 13.55
CA ARG A 225 1.53 -7.88 14.60
C ARG A 225 0.10 -8.23 14.98
N ARG A 226 -0.18 -8.26 16.27
CA ARG A 226 -1.53 -8.38 16.83
C ARG A 226 -2.08 -7.02 17.25
N LEU A 227 -3.30 -6.68 16.82
CA LEU A 227 -3.88 -5.34 16.99
C LEU A 227 -4.75 -5.15 18.25
N ASP A 228 -5.08 -6.20 19.00
CA ASP A 228 -6.04 -6.14 20.12
C ASP A 228 -5.41 -5.94 21.53
N GLN A 229 -4.10 -5.71 21.64
CA GLN A 229 -3.41 -5.48 22.92
C GLN A 229 -2.58 -4.18 22.90
N PRO A 230 -2.94 -3.14 23.68
CA PRO A 230 -2.10 -1.97 23.85
C PRO A 230 -0.76 -2.39 24.48
N GLY A 231 0.36 -2.14 23.80
CA GLY A 231 1.71 -2.33 24.36
C GLY A 231 2.41 -3.65 24.05
N HIS A 232 1.81 -4.56 23.28
CA HIS A 232 2.47 -5.80 22.89
C HIS A 232 2.65 -5.89 21.36
N GLY A 233 3.73 -5.29 20.86
CA GLY A 233 4.36 -5.70 19.60
C GLY A 233 5.09 -7.03 19.78
N VAL A 234 4.41 -8.05 20.30
CA VAL A 234 5.01 -9.38 20.47
C VAL A 234 4.86 -10.11 19.16
N LEU A 235 5.99 -10.44 18.54
CA LEU A 235 6.06 -11.45 17.49
C LEU A 235 5.51 -12.75 18.10
N LEU A 236 4.35 -13.21 17.61
CA LEU A 236 3.84 -14.50 17.99
C LEU A 236 4.75 -15.56 17.32
N GLU A 237 5.73 -16.07 18.07
CA GLU A 237 6.68 -17.09 17.59
C GLU A 237 6.08 -18.51 17.58
N ASP A 238 4.82 -18.68 17.99
CA ASP A 238 4.20 -20.00 18.21
C ASP A 238 3.40 -20.55 17.01
N GLY A 239 3.37 -19.85 15.88
CA GLY A 239 2.73 -20.31 14.63
C GLY A 239 1.21 -20.47 14.69
N ARG A 240 0.57 -19.98 15.77
CA ARG A 240 -0.88 -20.01 15.99
C ARG A 240 -1.49 -18.63 15.75
N TRP A 241 -1.65 -18.30 14.47
CA TRP A 241 -2.24 -17.04 14.02
C TRP A 241 -3.74 -16.99 14.27
N GLY A 242 -4.23 -15.92 14.90
CA GLY A 242 -5.62 -15.75 15.29
C GLY A 242 -6.20 -14.39 14.90
N SER A 243 -7.48 -14.17 15.21
CA SER A 243 -8.18 -12.92 14.91
C SER A 243 -7.39 -11.70 15.41
N GLY A 244 -7.25 -10.69 14.55
CA GLY A 244 -6.53 -9.45 14.84
C GLY A 244 -5.04 -9.47 14.50
N ASP A 245 -4.52 -10.58 13.95
CA ASP A 245 -3.12 -10.67 13.50
C ASP A 245 -2.98 -10.17 12.04
N ILE A 246 -1.90 -9.45 11.77
CA ILE A 246 -1.42 -9.11 10.43
C ILE A 246 -0.02 -9.68 10.25
N LEU A 247 0.18 -10.52 9.24
CA LEU A 247 1.46 -11.08 8.87
C LEU A 247 2.02 -10.32 7.67
N PHE A 248 3.21 -9.77 7.82
CA PHE A 248 3.91 -9.00 6.79
C PHE A 248 4.92 -9.85 6.04
N PHE A 249 4.95 -9.64 4.73
CA PHE A 249 5.90 -10.24 3.81
C PHE A 249 6.48 -9.15 2.89
N ALA A 250 7.60 -9.43 2.24
CA ALA A 250 8.31 -8.48 1.39
C ALA A 250 7.45 -7.85 0.28
N SER A 251 6.47 -8.59 -0.23
CA SER A 251 5.60 -8.15 -1.32
C SER A 251 4.10 -8.33 -1.05
N SER A 252 3.70 -8.63 0.20
CA SER A 252 2.27 -8.66 0.61
C SER A 252 2.09 -8.63 2.13
N ALA A 253 0.84 -8.53 2.61
CA ALA A 253 0.49 -8.97 3.95
C ALA A 253 -0.79 -9.82 3.97
N ILE A 254 -1.01 -10.54 5.07
CA ILE A 254 -2.18 -11.37 5.32
C ILE A 254 -2.82 -10.90 6.62
N ALA A 255 -4.10 -10.55 6.59
CA ALA A 255 -4.88 -10.22 7.77
C ALA A 255 -5.72 -11.44 8.19
N VAL A 256 -5.57 -11.85 9.45
CA VAL A 256 -6.24 -13.02 10.03
C VAL A 256 -7.44 -12.53 10.84
N ALA A 257 -8.66 -12.64 10.27
CA ALA A 257 -9.99 -12.40 10.85
C ALA A 257 -10.24 -11.12 11.70
N TRP A 258 -11.41 -10.49 11.51
CA TRP A 258 -11.89 -9.21 12.09
C TRP A 258 -10.86 -8.08 12.20
N HIS A 259 -11.03 -7.03 11.39
CA HIS A 259 -10.26 -5.81 11.49
C HIS A 259 -11.20 -4.62 11.81
N PRO A 260 -10.92 -3.80 12.85
CA PRO A 260 -11.79 -2.68 13.23
C PRO A 260 -11.77 -1.51 12.23
N ASP A 261 -10.76 -1.44 11.37
CA ASP A 261 -10.64 -0.40 10.34
C ASP A 261 -11.38 -0.79 9.05
N PRO A 262 -12.46 -0.07 8.68
CA PRO A 262 -13.21 -0.32 7.46
C PRO A 262 -12.41 -0.06 6.16
N ALA A 263 -11.30 0.68 6.22
CA ALA A 263 -10.43 0.94 5.08
C ALA A 263 -9.64 -0.30 4.62
N LEU A 264 -9.40 -1.25 5.52
CA LEU A 264 -8.67 -2.50 5.25
C LEU A 264 -9.60 -3.67 4.91
N THR A 265 -10.89 -3.58 5.25
CA THR A 265 -11.91 -4.63 4.97
C THR A 265 -12.82 -4.29 3.80
N GLY A 266 -12.68 -3.11 3.19
CA GLY A 266 -13.64 -2.60 2.21
C GLY A 266 -15.06 -2.46 2.79
N GLY A 267 -15.19 -2.26 4.10
CA GLY A 267 -16.46 -2.16 4.81
C GLY A 267 -17.18 -3.49 5.09
N GLN A 268 -16.54 -4.65 4.94
CA GLN A 268 -17.15 -5.94 5.27
C GLN A 268 -16.94 -6.35 6.73
N SER A 269 -18.03 -6.79 7.38
CA SER A 269 -17.96 -7.45 8.69
C SER A 269 -17.62 -8.92 8.49
N LEU A 270 -16.36 -9.28 8.73
CA LEU A 270 -15.85 -10.61 8.45
C LEU A 270 -15.86 -11.43 9.74
N THR A 271 -16.74 -12.42 9.79
CA THR A 271 -16.75 -13.44 10.84
C THR A 271 -16.06 -14.69 10.27
N ASN A 272 -14.93 -15.07 10.85
CA ASN A 272 -14.22 -16.35 10.63
C ASN A 272 -13.47 -16.61 9.31
N ASP A 273 -13.21 -15.62 8.46
CA ASP A 273 -12.42 -15.81 7.22
C ASP A 273 -11.07 -15.05 7.21
N THR A 274 -10.07 -15.62 6.52
CA THR A 274 -8.72 -15.03 6.28
C THR A 274 -8.70 -14.31 4.93
N ILE A 275 -8.18 -13.09 4.86
CA ILE A 275 -8.14 -12.28 3.62
C ILE A 275 -6.70 -11.95 3.23
N ILE A 276 -6.41 -12.08 1.94
CA ILE A 276 -5.20 -11.54 1.31
C ILE A 276 -5.47 -10.09 0.93
N VAL A 277 -4.72 -9.17 1.52
CA VAL A 277 -4.83 -7.74 1.21
C VAL A 277 -3.72 -7.39 0.21
N PRO A 278 -4.02 -6.83 -0.97
CA PRO A 278 -2.99 -6.39 -1.91
C PRO A 278 -2.18 -5.22 -1.33
N ILE A 279 -0.85 -5.21 -1.55
CA ILE A 279 -0.01 -4.05 -1.20
C ILE A 279 -0.45 -2.85 -2.03
N GLY A 280 -1.03 -1.88 -1.32
CA GLY A 280 -1.32 -0.53 -1.82
C GLY A 280 -1.78 0.32 -0.66
N ASN A 281 -2.78 -0.17 0.08
CA ASN A 281 -3.31 0.53 1.26
C ASN A 281 -2.39 0.38 2.49
N GLU A 282 -1.67 -0.73 2.60
CA GLU A 282 -0.68 -0.97 3.66
C GLU A 282 0.56 -0.10 3.53
N LEU A 283 0.94 0.30 2.31
CA LEU A 283 2.09 1.17 2.06
C LEU A 283 1.79 2.61 2.49
N LEU A 284 0.57 3.11 2.25
CA LEU A 284 0.10 4.39 2.78
C LEU A 284 0.00 4.36 4.31
N TRP A 285 -0.58 3.31 4.87
CA TRP A 285 -0.68 3.16 6.33
C TRP A 285 0.69 3.00 7.01
N ALA A 286 1.59 2.19 6.45
CA ALA A 286 2.96 2.05 6.93
C ALA A 286 3.74 3.35 6.77
N HIS A 287 3.54 4.08 5.67
CA HIS A 287 4.11 5.42 5.49
C HIS A 287 3.61 6.38 6.57
N ASP A 288 2.31 6.39 6.89
CA ASP A 288 1.73 7.26 7.90
C ASP A 288 2.23 6.92 9.31
N ILE A 289 2.34 5.64 9.66
CA ILE A 289 2.91 5.19 10.94
C ILE A 289 4.40 5.50 11.03
N ILE A 290 5.19 5.22 9.98
CA ILE A 290 6.61 5.54 9.94
C ILE A 290 6.81 7.05 10.07
N THR A 291 5.97 7.85 9.41
CA THR A 291 5.99 9.31 9.50
C THR A 291 5.61 9.80 10.91
N ALA A 292 4.63 9.18 11.57
CA ALA A 292 4.26 9.48 12.94
C ALA A 292 5.38 9.12 13.93
N ASN A 293 5.96 7.92 13.82
CA ASN A 293 7.06 7.46 14.65
C ASN A 293 8.31 8.33 14.44
N ASN A 294 8.63 8.72 13.20
CA ASN A 294 9.74 9.62 12.91
C ASN A 294 9.55 11.00 13.56
N ARG A 295 8.32 11.53 13.57
CA ARG A 295 8.02 12.77 14.31
C ARG A 295 8.22 12.60 15.81
N GLN A 296 7.81 11.48 16.38
CA GLN A 296 8.00 11.20 17.81
C GLN A 296 9.49 11.04 18.16
N ILE A 297 10.29 10.41 17.29
CA ILE A 297 11.75 10.31 17.46
C ILE A 297 12.40 11.69 17.43
N ILE A 298 12.01 12.56 16.51
CA ILE A 298 12.53 13.94 16.42
C ILE A 298 12.19 14.73 17.69
N ASP A 299 10.97 14.57 18.21
CA ASP A 299 10.57 15.23 19.45
C ASP A 299 11.37 14.71 20.66
N LEU A 300 11.53 13.40 20.79
CA LEU A 300 12.37 12.78 21.83
C LEU A 300 13.84 13.21 21.73
N GLN A 301 14.40 13.32 20.52
CA GLN A 301 15.75 13.85 20.30
C GLN A 301 15.85 15.32 20.73
N THR A 302 14.82 16.11 20.48
CA THR A 302 14.76 17.51 20.93
C THR A 302 14.72 17.60 22.45
N GLN A 303 13.90 16.79 23.11
CA GLN A 303 13.82 16.70 24.56
C GLN A 303 15.16 16.25 25.18
N LEU A 304 15.82 15.25 24.59
CA LEU A 304 17.16 14.79 25.00
C LEU A 304 18.20 15.91 24.91
N ASN A 305 18.19 16.69 23.82
CA ASN A 305 19.13 17.80 23.66
C ASN A 305 18.90 18.91 24.70
N GLN A 306 17.64 19.21 25.03
CA GLN A 306 17.29 20.17 26.07
C GLN A 306 17.74 19.69 27.46
N ALA A 307 17.50 18.42 27.78
CA ALA A 307 17.93 17.82 29.04
C ALA A 307 19.47 17.81 29.18
N ASN A 308 20.21 17.46 28.13
CA ASN A 308 21.67 17.52 28.11
C ASN A 308 22.21 18.94 28.33
N THR A 309 21.54 19.94 27.74
CA THR A 309 21.88 21.35 27.94
C THR A 309 21.68 21.74 29.40
N HIS A 310 20.56 21.34 30.01
CA HIS A 310 20.27 21.63 31.42
C HIS A 310 21.25 20.92 32.37
N ALA A 311 21.59 19.65 32.11
CA ALA A 311 22.56 18.91 32.90
C ALA A 311 23.96 19.56 32.84
N THR A 312 24.35 20.07 31.66
CA THR A 312 25.61 20.81 31.49
C THR A 312 25.60 22.10 32.30
N ASP A 313 24.49 22.84 32.31
CA ASP A 313 24.35 24.06 33.10
C ASP A 313 24.43 23.78 34.61
N LEU A 314 23.73 22.75 35.10
CA LEU A 314 23.81 22.31 36.49
C LEU A 314 25.25 21.92 36.87
N GLN A 315 25.96 21.19 36.01
CA GLN A 315 27.35 20.82 36.25
C GLN A 315 28.28 22.04 36.32
N ASN A 316 28.05 23.05 35.47
CA ASN A 316 28.77 24.32 35.51
C ASN A 316 28.50 25.08 36.82
N GLN A 317 27.24 25.14 37.26
CA GLN A 317 26.86 25.76 38.54
C GLN A 317 27.50 25.04 39.73
N ILE A 318 27.47 23.70 39.77
CA ILE A 318 28.13 22.89 40.81
C ILE A 318 29.63 23.18 40.84
N THR A 319 30.28 23.21 39.68
CA THR A 319 31.72 23.49 39.56
C THR A 319 32.06 24.88 40.09
N ALA A 320 31.26 25.90 39.75
CA ALA A 320 31.45 27.27 40.22
C ALA A 320 31.30 27.39 41.74
N LEU A 321 30.28 26.74 42.32
CA LEU A 321 30.06 26.73 43.77
C LEU A 321 31.18 25.99 44.52
N GLN A 322 31.68 24.89 43.97
CA GLN A 322 32.83 24.15 44.53
C GLN A 322 34.11 24.99 44.53
N GLN A 323 34.34 25.79 43.49
CA GLN A 323 35.47 26.73 43.44
C GLN A 323 35.35 27.83 44.50
N GLN A 324 34.17 28.44 44.65
CA GLN A 324 33.92 29.45 45.69
C GLN A 324 34.15 28.89 47.09
N LEU A 325 33.68 27.66 47.36
CA LEU A 325 33.88 26.99 48.64
C LEU A 325 35.37 26.73 48.91
N SER A 326 36.11 26.26 47.90
CA SER A 326 37.55 25.99 48.01
C SER A 326 38.35 27.26 48.30
N GLN A 327 38.02 28.38 47.64
CA GLN A 327 38.64 29.69 47.87
C GLN A 327 38.37 30.22 49.28
N ALA A 328 37.14 30.04 49.79
CA ALA A 328 36.78 30.44 51.15
C ALA A 328 37.50 29.63 52.23
N GLN A 329 37.86 28.37 51.95
CA GLN A 329 38.62 27.52 52.88
C GLN A 329 40.12 27.86 52.95
N GLN A 330 40.66 28.53 51.92
CA GLN A 330 42.10 28.86 51.82
C GLN A 330 42.46 30.25 52.38
N THR A 331 41.48 31.13 52.65
CA THR A 331 41.71 32.51 53.10
C THR A 331 41.31 32.71 54.56
N ASN A 332 42.26 33.15 55.41
CA ASN A 332 41.99 33.55 56.79
C ASN A 332 41.21 34.88 56.79
N GLY A 333 39.88 34.78 56.72
CA GLY A 333 38.93 35.88 56.56
C GLY A 333 37.79 35.62 55.58
N GLY A 334 37.76 34.44 54.92
CA GLY A 334 36.68 34.03 54.01
C GLY A 334 35.35 33.67 54.69
N LEU A 335 34.35 33.32 53.86
CA LEU A 335 32.94 33.03 54.22
C LEU A 335 32.74 32.42 55.61
N THR A 336 31.78 32.96 56.37
CA THR A 336 31.43 32.47 57.71
C THR A 336 31.00 31.00 57.70
N GLN A 337 31.08 30.32 58.86
CA GLN A 337 30.63 28.92 58.96
C GLN A 337 29.19 28.73 58.48
N GLN A 338 28.30 29.70 58.72
CA GLN A 338 26.93 29.69 58.22
C GLN A 338 26.88 29.75 56.70
N GLN A 339 27.66 30.64 56.08
CA GLN A 339 27.73 30.76 54.62
C GLN A 339 28.30 29.50 53.95
N GLN A 340 29.27 28.84 54.59
CA GLN A 340 29.79 27.56 54.10
C GLN A 340 28.76 26.44 54.20
N GLN A 341 27.95 26.43 55.27
CA GLN A 341 26.88 25.46 55.45
C GLN A 341 25.74 25.66 54.42
N ASP A 342 25.36 26.91 54.14
CA ASP A 342 24.36 27.25 53.12
C ASP A 342 24.83 26.81 51.72
N LEU A 343 26.11 27.00 51.40
CA LEU A 343 26.72 26.54 50.13
C LEU A 343 26.66 25.01 49.99
N LYS A 344 27.03 24.28 51.05
CA LYS A 344 26.93 22.81 51.06
C LYS A 344 25.49 22.34 50.85
N SER A 345 24.52 23.02 51.47
CA SER A 345 23.10 22.69 51.31
C SER A 345 22.62 22.92 49.89
N LYS A 346 23.02 24.03 49.24
CA LYS A 346 22.70 24.30 47.83
C LYS A 346 23.30 23.27 46.88
N ILE A 347 24.55 22.87 47.11
CA ILE A 347 25.20 21.81 46.32
C ILE A 347 24.44 20.48 46.46
N ALA A 348 24.04 20.11 47.68
CA ALA A 348 23.27 18.88 47.91
C ALA A 348 21.90 18.89 47.20
N THR A 349 21.21 20.03 47.19
CA THR A 349 19.96 20.20 46.42
C THR A 349 20.20 20.03 44.92
N LEU A 350 21.19 20.73 44.34
CA LEU A 350 21.48 20.63 42.91
C LEU A 350 21.91 19.21 42.48
N VAL A 351 22.64 18.50 43.34
CA VAL A 351 23.01 17.09 43.09
C VAL A 351 21.77 16.20 43.10
N SER A 352 20.84 16.43 44.03
CA SER A 352 19.57 15.69 44.09
C SER A 352 18.71 15.97 42.85
N ASP A 353 18.64 17.22 42.40
CA ASP A 353 17.88 17.62 41.21
C ASP A 353 18.48 16.99 39.94
N ALA A 354 19.81 16.96 39.83
CA ALA A 354 20.51 16.27 38.74
C ALA A 354 20.25 14.76 38.72
N GLN A 355 20.24 14.11 39.89
CA GLN A 355 19.93 12.68 40.02
C GLN A 355 18.46 12.37 39.67
N ALA A 356 17.52 13.24 40.05
CA ALA A 356 16.11 13.10 39.71
C ALA A 356 15.88 13.22 38.20
N LEU A 357 16.51 14.21 37.56
CA LEU A 357 16.47 14.39 36.11
C LEU A 357 17.03 13.16 35.37
N GLN A 358 18.13 12.59 35.88
CA GLN A 358 18.73 11.38 35.30
C GLN A 358 17.84 10.14 35.46
N ALA A 359 17.15 10.00 36.59
CA ALA A 359 16.23 8.89 36.84
C ALA A 359 14.95 8.97 35.99
N GLU A 360 14.47 10.18 35.69
CA GLU A 360 13.34 10.42 34.78
C GLU A 360 13.69 10.04 33.33
N PHE A 361 14.97 10.17 32.96
CA PHE A 361 15.47 9.85 31.62
C PHE A 361 15.68 8.34 31.35
N ILE A 362 15.80 7.53 32.40
CA ILE A 362 16.02 6.07 32.29
C ILE A 362 14.70 5.30 32.14
N LYS A 363 13.57 5.91 32.52
CA LYS A 363 12.23 5.36 32.34
C LYS A 363 11.72 5.60 30.93
#